data_AF-A0A3D4UX66-F1
#
_entry.id   AF-A0A3D4UX66-F1
#
_cell.length_a   1.000
_cell.length_b   1.000
_cell.length_c   1.000
_cell.angle_alpha   90.00
_cell.angle_beta   90.00
_cell.angle_gamma   90.00
#
_symmetry.space_group_name_H-M   'P 1'
#
loop_
_entity.id
_entity.type
_entity.pdbx_description
1 polymer ?
#
loop_
_entity_poly.entity_id
_entity_poly.type
_entity_poly.pdbx_seq_one_letter_code
_entity_poly.pdbx_strand_id
1 'polypeptide(L)'
;MNVPKCSVEENRELNDILQDVSLPSKTHATQPVYYGGPLRNIPYITTYPGTITLTMICTEESRVRNRFYDWLETVVSGTNGLVNYASEYLGDQMEITVVNNPKKIPTGPSNEAIKYTLFDVFPDSINEVTLSQNSQNDYLRLSVAMMYRKWIKGELPDQPLDTNDLTFPGGPLRLA
;
A
#
# COMPACT_ATOMS: atom_id res chain seq x y z
N MET A 1 0.90 0.49 9.13
CA MET A 1 0.92 1.47 8.02
C MET A 1 0.74 2.86 8.60
N ASN A 2 1.46 3.85 8.06
CA ASN A 2 1.36 5.25 8.49
C ASN A 2 1.03 6.14 7.29
N VAL A 3 -0.04 6.92 7.40
CA VAL A 3 -0.55 7.83 6.37
C VAL A 3 -0.35 9.28 6.83
N PRO A 4 0.31 10.14 6.03
CA PRO A 4 0.86 11.44 6.45
C PRO A 4 -0.17 12.52 6.83
N LYS A 5 -1.45 12.35 6.48
CA LYS A 5 -2.53 13.27 6.86
C LYS A 5 -3.47 12.68 7.91
N CYS A 6 -3.17 11.52 8.44
CA CYS A 6 -3.97 10.81 9.43
C CYS A 6 -3.35 11.04 10.82
N SER A 7 -4.16 11.30 11.84
CA SER A 7 -3.67 11.40 13.22
C SER A 7 -3.14 10.05 13.71
N VAL A 8 -2.43 10.03 14.83
CA VAL A 8 -1.86 8.78 15.38
C VAL A 8 -2.96 7.76 15.70
N GLU A 9 -4.08 8.23 16.27
CA GLU A 9 -5.23 7.37 16.58
C GLU A 9 -5.92 6.87 15.31
N GLU A 10 -6.15 7.75 14.33
CA GLU A 10 -6.76 7.33 13.06
C GLU A 10 -5.84 6.36 12.28
N ASN A 11 -4.51 6.51 12.37
CA ASN A 11 -3.56 5.56 11.80
C ASN A 11 -3.64 4.20 12.51
N ARG A 12 -3.83 4.18 13.81
CA ARG A 12 -4.04 2.94 14.58
C ARG A 12 -5.35 2.27 14.17
N GLU A 13 -6.44 3.02 14.14
CA GLU A 13 -7.74 2.54 13.68
C GLU A 13 -7.66 2.02 12.23
N LEU A 14 -7.00 2.77 11.33
CA LEU A 14 -6.77 2.37 9.95
C LEU A 14 -6.05 1.02 9.85
N ASN A 15 -5.03 0.80 10.69
CA ASN A 15 -4.30 -0.47 10.70
C ASN A 15 -5.15 -1.65 11.16
N ASP A 16 -6.11 -1.43 12.05
CA ASP A 16 -6.99 -2.48 12.55
C ASP A 16 -8.09 -2.84 11.54
N ILE A 17 -8.52 -1.89 10.69
CA ILE A 17 -9.60 -2.07 9.70
C ILE A 17 -9.12 -2.36 8.28
N LEU A 18 -7.83 -2.23 8.01
CA LEU A 18 -7.22 -2.50 6.70
C LEU A 18 -7.25 -4.01 6.42
N GLN A 19 -7.79 -4.40 5.26
CA GLN A 19 -7.83 -5.80 4.85
C GLN A 19 -6.75 -6.12 3.84
N ASP A 20 -6.69 -5.30 2.78
CA ASP A 20 -5.80 -5.53 1.67
C ASP A 20 -5.06 -4.25 1.30
N VAL A 21 -3.80 -4.41 0.94
CA VAL A 21 -2.97 -3.34 0.39
C VAL A 21 -2.16 -3.87 -0.78
N SER A 22 -2.24 -3.19 -1.92
CA SER A 22 -1.38 -3.52 -3.05
C SER A 22 0.03 -2.96 -2.79
N LEU A 23 1.05 -3.82 -2.91
CA LEU A 23 2.43 -3.35 -2.83
C LEU A 23 2.83 -2.59 -4.10
N PRO A 24 3.65 -1.53 -3.98
CA PRO A 24 4.06 -0.75 -5.14
C PRO A 24 4.96 -1.57 -6.06
N SER A 25 4.71 -1.51 -7.36
CA SER A 25 5.59 -2.12 -8.36
C SER A 25 6.60 -1.10 -8.92
N LYS A 26 7.65 -1.61 -9.55
CA LYS A 26 8.68 -0.83 -10.23
C LYS A 26 8.96 -1.47 -11.57
N THR A 27 8.85 -0.69 -12.63
CA THR A 27 9.11 -1.17 -14.00
C THR A 27 10.21 -0.35 -14.64
N HIS A 28 10.95 -0.98 -15.55
CA HIS A 28 12.01 -0.34 -16.32
C HIS A 28 11.62 -0.41 -17.80
N ALA A 29 11.49 0.74 -18.45
CA ALA A 29 11.27 0.75 -19.88
C ALA A 29 12.61 0.46 -20.58
N THR A 30 12.56 -0.42 -21.59
CA THR A 30 13.74 -0.91 -22.29
C THR A 30 13.67 -0.58 -23.76
N GLN A 31 14.82 -0.33 -24.38
CA GLN A 31 14.96 -0.10 -25.81
C GLN A 31 15.88 -1.18 -26.41
N PRO A 32 15.51 -1.80 -27.55
CA PRO A 32 16.39 -2.73 -28.24
C PRO A 32 17.51 -1.96 -28.95
N VAL A 33 18.76 -2.38 -28.74
CA VAL A 33 19.92 -1.80 -29.43
C VAL A 33 20.72 -2.89 -30.13
N TYR A 34 21.14 -2.62 -31.37
CA TYR A 34 21.89 -3.56 -32.22
C TYR A 34 23.32 -3.07 -32.43
N TYR A 35 24.29 -3.84 -31.92
CA TYR A 35 25.73 -3.59 -32.11
C TYR A 35 26.42 -4.81 -32.76
N GLY A 36 25.80 -5.42 -33.76
CA GLY A 36 26.39 -6.55 -34.50
C GLY A 36 26.42 -7.87 -33.71
N GLY A 37 25.34 -8.18 -33.00
CA GLY A 37 25.15 -9.42 -32.24
C GLY A 37 23.66 -9.67 -31.94
N PRO A 38 23.30 -10.66 -31.10
CA PRO A 38 21.92 -10.89 -30.69
C PRO A 38 21.32 -9.63 -30.06
N LEU A 39 20.04 -9.38 -30.34
CA LEU A 39 19.33 -8.19 -29.86
C LEU A 39 19.40 -8.09 -28.33
N ARG A 40 19.91 -6.97 -27.81
CA ARG A 40 19.93 -6.69 -26.36
C ARG A 40 19.01 -5.52 -26.05
N ASN A 41 18.15 -5.72 -25.05
CA ASN A 41 17.32 -4.66 -24.49
C ASN A 41 18.11 -3.92 -23.41
N ILE A 42 18.22 -2.59 -23.54
CA ILE A 42 18.90 -1.72 -22.57
C ILE A 42 17.81 -0.89 -21.85
N PRO A 43 17.75 -0.91 -20.51
CA PRO A 43 16.84 -0.06 -19.76
C PRO A 43 17.27 1.42 -19.83
N TYR A 44 16.32 2.34 -20.03
CA TYR A 44 16.62 3.77 -20.13
C TYR A 44 15.88 4.65 -19.11
N ILE A 45 14.71 4.21 -18.63
CA ILE A 45 13.93 4.94 -17.63
C ILE A 45 13.31 3.96 -16.64
N THR A 46 13.23 4.37 -15.38
CA THR A 46 12.44 3.70 -14.36
C THR A 46 11.10 4.39 -14.28
N THR A 47 10.04 3.64 -14.53
CA THR A 47 8.66 4.11 -14.40
C THR A 47 8.06 3.56 -13.12
N TYR A 48 7.45 4.46 -12.35
CA TYR A 48 6.59 4.09 -11.25
C TYR A 48 5.15 4.15 -11.79
N PRO A 49 4.39 3.04 -11.79
CA PRO A 49 2.98 3.06 -12.20
C PRO A 49 2.16 4.01 -11.34
N GLY A 50 2.67 4.32 -10.14
CA GLY A 50 2.28 5.52 -9.40
C GLY A 50 0.96 5.38 -8.68
N THR A 51 0.36 4.20 -8.61
CA THR A 51 -0.91 3.95 -7.92
C THR A 51 -0.79 2.78 -6.94
N ILE A 52 -1.37 2.94 -5.75
CA ILE A 52 -1.61 1.87 -4.78
C ILE A 52 -3.09 1.86 -4.41
N THR A 53 -3.64 0.67 -4.20
CA THR A 53 -5.02 0.48 -3.75
C THR A 53 -5.03 -0.07 -2.33
N LEU A 54 -5.82 0.58 -1.47
CA LEU A 54 -6.08 0.15 -0.11
C LEU A 54 -7.53 -0.30 -0.03
N THR A 55 -7.78 -1.44 0.60
CA THR A 55 -9.14 -1.90 0.88
C THR A 55 -9.31 -2.02 2.38
N MET A 56 -10.30 -1.28 2.90
CA MET A 56 -10.61 -1.21 4.33
C MET A 56 -12.07 -1.58 4.57
N ILE A 57 -12.34 -2.12 5.76
CA ILE A 57 -13.71 -2.34 6.24
C ILE A 57 -14.31 -0.98 6.59
N CYS A 58 -15.56 -0.74 6.20
CA CYS A 58 -16.28 0.42 6.68
C CYS A 58 -16.84 0.14 8.06
N THR A 59 -16.31 0.83 9.06
CA THR A 59 -16.81 0.85 10.44
C THR A 59 -18.03 1.76 10.57
N GLU A 60 -18.80 1.59 11.65
CA GLU A 60 -19.93 2.46 11.99
C GLU A 60 -19.46 3.89 12.27
N GLU A 61 -18.39 4.04 13.06
CA GLU A 61 -17.67 5.30 13.23
C GLU A 61 -16.76 5.53 12.02
N SER A 62 -17.31 6.15 11.00
CA SER A 62 -16.67 6.42 9.70
C SER A 62 -15.56 7.49 9.74
N ARG A 63 -14.79 7.60 10.82
CA ARG A 63 -13.75 8.64 11.02
C ARG A 63 -12.66 8.56 9.96
N VAL A 64 -12.04 7.39 9.81
CA VAL A 64 -10.98 7.14 8.82
C VAL A 64 -11.51 7.36 7.41
N ARG A 65 -12.75 6.94 7.14
CA ARG A 65 -13.42 7.18 5.86
C ARG A 65 -13.54 8.69 5.59
N ASN A 66 -14.11 9.46 6.52
CA ASN A 66 -14.27 10.91 6.37
C ASN A 66 -12.92 11.59 6.18
N ARG A 67 -11.88 11.13 6.86
CA ARG A 67 -10.53 11.66 6.69
C ARG A 67 -10.00 11.51 5.27
N PHE A 68 -10.28 10.39 4.60
CA PHE A 68 -9.93 10.23 3.19
C PHE A 68 -10.75 11.13 2.26
N TYR A 69 -12.04 11.37 2.56
CA TYR A 69 -12.85 12.33 1.81
C TYR A 69 -12.33 13.76 1.97
N ASP A 70 -12.04 14.18 3.21
CA ASP A 70 -11.45 15.50 3.48
C ASP A 70 -10.13 15.66 2.73
N TRP A 71 -9.28 14.63 2.76
CA TRP A 71 -8.01 14.66 2.04
C TRP A 71 -8.21 14.76 0.52
N LEU A 72 -9.16 14.02 -0.06
CA LEU A 72 -9.51 14.13 -1.48
C LEU A 72 -10.00 15.55 -1.83
N GLU A 73 -10.83 16.16 -0.97
CA GLU A 73 -11.32 17.53 -1.14
C GLU A 73 -10.21 18.58 -0.98
N THR A 74 -9.12 18.27 -0.26
CA THR A 74 -7.94 19.15 -0.25
C THR A 74 -7.15 19.11 -1.55
N VAL A 75 -7.26 18.07 -2.39
CA VAL A 75 -6.59 18.05 -3.70
C VAL A 75 -7.29 19.00 -4.67
N VAL A 76 -8.61 18.86 -4.77
CA VAL A 76 -9.48 19.73 -5.57
C VAL A 76 -10.54 20.28 -4.64
N SER A 77 -10.50 21.59 -4.40
CA SER A 77 -11.44 22.26 -3.51
C SER A 77 -12.88 21.99 -3.95
N GLY A 78 -13.69 21.37 -3.09
CA GLY A 78 -15.09 21.09 -3.37
C GLY A 78 -15.94 22.35 -3.56
N THR A 79 -15.49 23.49 -3.03
CA THR A 79 -16.22 24.77 -3.13
C THR A 79 -15.93 25.51 -4.44
N ASN A 80 -14.66 25.55 -4.86
CA ASN A 80 -14.24 26.38 -6.00
C ASN A 80 -13.87 25.57 -7.25
N GLY A 81 -13.74 24.24 -7.12
CA GLY A 81 -13.29 23.35 -8.21
C GLY A 81 -11.83 23.59 -8.62
N LEU A 82 -11.06 24.36 -7.85
CA LEU A 82 -9.66 24.67 -8.12
C LEU A 82 -8.75 23.63 -7.46
N VAL A 83 -7.69 23.27 -8.19
CA VAL A 83 -6.62 22.41 -7.68
C VAL A 83 -5.79 23.22 -6.70
N ASN A 84 -5.63 22.73 -5.47
CA ASN A 84 -4.81 23.37 -4.46
C ASN A 84 -3.32 23.16 -4.75
N TYR A 85 -2.45 23.90 -4.06
CA TYR A 85 -1.02 23.74 -4.25
C TYR A 85 -0.54 22.36 -3.78
N ALA A 86 0.44 21.81 -4.50
CA ALA A 86 1.03 20.51 -4.18
C ALA A 86 1.47 20.38 -2.71
N SER A 87 2.01 21.45 -2.12
CA SER A 87 2.41 21.49 -0.70
C SER A 87 1.25 21.33 0.29
N GLU A 88 0.02 21.60 -0.10
CA GLU A 88 -1.14 21.59 0.79
C GLU A 88 -1.73 20.19 0.90
N TYR A 89 -1.86 19.48 -0.23
CA TYR A 89 -2.47 18.16 -0.28
C TYR A 89 -1.48 17.00 -0.30
N LEU A 90 -0.21 17.21 -0.70
CA LEU A 90 0.77 16.13 -0.70
C LEU A 90 1.06 15.65 0.73
N GLY A 91 1.10 14.34 0.87
CA GLY A 91 1.65 13.66 2.02
C GLY A 91 3.12 13.36 1.80
N ASP A 92 3.99 13.87 2.67
CA ASP A 92 5.44 13.75 2.52
C ASP A 92 5.89 12.29 2.40
N GLN A 93 5.41 11.44 3.31
CA GLN A 93 5.83 10.04 3.41
C GLN A 93 4.70 9.14 3.89
N MET A 94 4.54 8.00 3.22
CA MET A 94 3.65 6.92 3.64
C MET A 94 4.45 5.63 3.80
N GLU A 95 4.27 4.95 4.93
CA GLU A 95 5.03 3.75 5.26
C GLU A 95 4.14 2.51 5.30
N ILE A 96 4.50 1.51 4.50
CA ILE A 96 3.90 0.16 4.52
C ILE A 96 4.93 -0.79 5.10
N THR A 97 4.58 -1.45 6.21
CA THR A 97 5.44 -2.45 6.85
C THR A 97 4.72 -3.77 6.90
N VAL A 98 5.35 -4.81 6.34
CA VAL A 98 4.92 -6.20 6.44
C VAL A 98 5.61 -6.83 7.64
N VAL A 99 4.84 -7.37 8.57
CA VAL A 99 5.33 -8.04 9.77
C VAL A 99 5.30 -9.55 9.57
N ASN A 100 6.39 -10.25 9.93
CA ASN A 100 6.49 -11.72 9.80
C ASN A 100 5.62 -12.45 10.84
N ASN A 101 5.39 -11.81 12.00
CA ASN A 101 4.67 -12.42 13.11
C ASN A 101 3.69 -11.41 13.75
N PRO A 102 2.36 -11.58 13.60
CA PRO A 102 1.38 -10.63 14.15
C PRO A 102 1.26 -10.67 15.68
N LYS A 103 1.78 -11.72 16.34
CA LYS A 103 1.66 -11.93 17.80
C LYS A 103 2.73 -11.23 18.64
N LYS A 104 3.77 -10.66 18.04
CA LYS A 104 4.77 -9.89 18.78
C LYS A 104 4.53 -8.41 18.47
N ILE A 105 4.24 -7.64 19.51
CA ILE A 105 4.39 -6.18 19.49
C ILE A 105 5.74 -5.88 18.82
N PRO A 106 5.82 -4.96 17.84
CA PRO A 106 7.06 -4.64 17.15
C PRO A 106 8.00 -3.90 18.09
N THR A 107 8.56 -4.62 19.06
CA THR A 107 9.60 -4.16 19.96
C THR A 107 10.93 -4.64 19.39
N GLY A 108 11.36 -4.03 18.29
CA GLY A 108 12.71 -4.18 17.76
C GLY A 108 12.82 -4.38 16.25
N PRO A 109 14.01 -4.13 15.68
CA PRO A 109 14.30 -4.21 14.23
C PRO A 109 14.24 -5.63 13.64
N SER A 110 13.90 -6.66 14.43
CA SER A 110 13.94 -8.07 14.03
C SER A 110 12.59 -8.65 13.58
N ASN A 111 11.48 -7.89 13.66
CA ASN A 111 10.14 -8.39 13.31
C ASN A 111 9.56 -7.75 12.03
N GLU A 112 10.26 -6.78 11.45
CA GLU A 112 9.87 -6.13 10.20
C GLU A 112 10.44 -6.96 9.03
N ALA A 113 9.56 -7.63 8.27
CA ALA A 113 9.98 -8.45 7.14
C ALA A 113 10.33 -7.58 5.94
N ILE A 114 9.48 -6.60 5.63
CA ILE A 114 9.65 -5.69 4.49
C ILE A 114 9.05 -4.33 4.82
N LYS A 115 9.81 -3.25 4.59
CA LYS A 115 9.33 -1.86 4.69
C LYS A 115 9.34 -1.20 3.30
N TYR A 116 8.25 -0.54 2.94
CA TYR A 116 8.14 0.33 1.77
C TYR A 116 7.85 1.75 2.23
N THR A 117 8.63 2.71 1.76
CA THR A 117 8.39 4.15 2.01
C THR A 117 8.04 4.81 0.69
N LEU A 118 6.81 5.30 0.59
CA LEU A 118 6.31 6.05 -0.57
C LEU A 118 6.45 7.55 -0.29
N PHE A 119 6.80 8.31 -1.31
CA PHE A 119 6.97 9.76 -1.25
C PHE A 119 5.96 10.48 -2.13
N ASP A 120 5.57 11.68 -1.70
CA ASP A 120 4.64 12.56 -2.39
C ASP A 120 3.32 11.82 -2.70
N VAL A 121 2.62 11.37 -1.65
CA VAL A 121 1.41 10.54 -1.75
C VAL A 121 0.16 11.39 -1.62
N PHE A 122 -0.89 11.07 -2.39
CA PHE A 122 -2.21 11.69 -2.28
C PHE A 122 -3.32 10.73 -2.77
N PRO A 123 -4.58 10.86 -2.30
CA PRO A 123 -5.69 10.09 -2.81
C PRO A 123 -6.09 10.59 -4.20
N ASP A 124 -6.21 9.67 -5.15
CA ASP A 124 -6.70 9.94 -6.51
C ASP A 124 -8.21 9.70 -6.59
N SER A 125 -8.66 8.57 -6.05
CA SER A 125 -10.07 8.19 -6.11
C SER A 125 -10.48 7.32 -4.93
N ILE A 126 -11.72 7.53 -4.49
CA ILE A 126 -12.41 6.65 -3.55
C ILE A 126 -13.46 5.88 -4.35
N ASN A 127 -13.32 4.55 -4.41
CA ASN A 127 -14.19 3.70 -5.23
C ASN A 127 -15.61 3.66 -4.69
N GLU A 128 -16.57 3.50 -5.61
CA GLU A 128 -17.98 3.37 -5.28
C GLU A 128 -18.22 2.13 -4.40
N VAL A 129 -19.07 2.32 -3.39
CA VAL A 129 -19.51 1.25 -2.51
C VAL A 129 -20.94 0.88 -2.86
N THR A 130 -21.12 -0.31 -3.43
CA THR A 130 -22.45 -0.80 -3.84
C THR A 130 -23.24 -1.29 -2.63
N LEU A 131 -24.37 -0.63 -2.34
CA LEU A 131 -25.31 -1.05 -1.30
C LEU A 131 -26.44 -1.88 -1.93
N SER A 132 -26.52 -3.17 -1.62
CA SER A 132 -27.57 -4.06 -2.11
C SER A 132 -28.24 -4.79 -0.95
N GLN A 133 -29.57 -4.78 -0.94
CA GLN A 133 -30.38 -5.44 0.11
C GLN A 133 -30.31 -6.97 0.05
N ASN A 134 -29.79 -7.54 -1.05
CA ASN A 134 -29.62 -8.98 -1.22
C ASN A 134 -28.30 -9.50 -0.59
N SER A 135 -27.39 -8.61 -0.23
CA SER A 135 -26.04 -8.96 0.24
C SER A 135 -25.95 -9.14 1.76
N GLN A 136 -26.85 -9.92 2.37
CA GLN A 136 -26.98 -10.02 3.84
C GLN A 136 -25.74 -10.59 4.57
N ASN A 137 -24.85 -11.28 3.86
CA ASN A 137 -23.67 -11.93 4.44
C ASN A 137 -22.33 -11.26 4.10
N ASP A 138 -22.34 -10.09 3.44
CA ASP A 138 -21.10 -9.35 3.15
C ASP A 138 -21.04 -8.06 3.97
N TYR A 139 -19.84 -7.71 4.40
CA TYR A 139 -19.58 -6.44 5.07
C TYR A 139 -19.14 -5.40 4.07
N LEU A 140 -19.37 -4.13 4.41
CA LEU A 140 -19.05 -3.03 3.52
C LEU A 140 -17.53 -2.84 3.42
N ARG A 141 -16.99 -2.92 2.21
CA ARG A 141 -15.58 -2.61 1.92
C ARG A 141 -15.49 -1.30 1.16
N LEU A 142 -14.53 -0.47 1.55
CA LEU A 142 -14.17 0.76 0.84
C LEU A 142 -12.78 0.59 0.25
N SER A 143 -12.65 0.87 -1.05
CA SER A 143 -11.36 0.84 -1.73
C SER A 143 -10.92 2.26 -2.06
N VAL A 144 -9.71 2.63 -1.63
CA VAL A 144 -9.09 3.94 -1.86
C VAL A 144 -7.87 3.76 -2.75
N ALA A 145 -7.88 4.39 -3.91
CA ALA A 145 -6.72 4.47 -4.79
C ALA A 145 -5.92 5.73 -4.46
N MET A 146 -4.64 5.55 -4.16
CA MET A 146 -3.70 6.63 -3.90
C MET A 146 -2.63 6.65 -4.96
N MET A 147 -2.21 7.86 -5.32
CA MET A 147 -1.08 8.10 -6.18
C MET A 147 0.18 8.39 -5.39
N TYR A 148 1.33 8.00 -5.94
CA TYR A 148 2.65 8.27 -5.36
C TYR A 148 3.68 8.56 -6.47
N ARG A 149 4.70 9.35 -6.15
CA ARG A 149 5.75 9.71 -7.13
C ARG A 149 6.90 8.72 -7.16
N LYS A 150 7.38 8.33 -5.98
CA LYS A 150 8.57 7.49 -5.80
C LYS A 150 8.35 6.58 -4.61
N TRP A 151 8.95 5.40 -4.65
CA TRP A 151 9.07 4.55 -3.48
C TRP A 151 10.51 4.05 -3.30
N ILE A 152 10.87 3.78 -2.05
CA ILE A 152 12.10 3.09 -1.66
C ILE A 152 11.74 1.86 -0.81
N LYS A 153 12.52 0.80 -1.00
CA LYS A 153 12.50 -0.37 -0.12
C LYS A 153 13.40 -0.09 1.07
N GLY A 154 12.98 -0.49 2.27
CA GLY A 154 13.84 -0.52 3.45
C GLY A 154 15.00 -1.52 3.28
N GLU A 155 16.09 -1.29 4.01
CA GLU A 155 17.34 -2.05 3.89
C GLU A 155 17.31 -3.44 4.54
N LEU A 156 16.23 -3.76 5.28
CA LEU A 156 16.09 -5.07 5.90
C LEU A 156 16.02 -6.13 4.78
N PRO A 157 16.86 -7.18 4.84
CA PRO A 157 16.80 -8.27 3.88
C PRO A 157 15.40 -8.87 3.93
N ASP A 158 14.81 -9.18 2.76
CA ASP A 158 13.56 -9.92 2.68
C ASP A 158 13.73 -11.21 3.47
N GLN A 159 13.24 -11.22 4.71
CA GLN A 159 13.19 -12.47 5.45
C GLN A 159 12.10 -13.30 4.80
N PRO A 160 12.38 -14.57 4.45
CA PRO A 160 11.29 -15.46 4.06
C PRO A 160 10.26 -15.45 5.18
N LEU A 161 8.99 -15.35 4.80
CA LEU A 161 7.88 -15.66 5.70
C LEU A 161 8.23 -17.00 6.33
N ASP A 162 8.30 -17.06 7.67
CA ASP A 162 8.96 -18.18 8.37
C ASP A 162 8.37 -19.52 7.89
N THR A 163 9.16 -20.27 7.12
CA THR A 163 8.74 -21.56 6.56
C THR A 163 8.63 -22.64 7.63
N ASN A 164 8.99 -22.35 8.89
CA ASN A 164 8.81 -23.27 10.01
C ASN A 164 7.34 -23.50 10.38
N ASP A 165 6.39 -22.66 9.95
CA ASP A 165 4.95 -22.95 10.09
C ASP A 165 4.40 -23.86 8.97
N LEU A 166 5.24 -24.27 8.01
CA LEU A 166 4.89 -25.30 7.00
C LEU A 166 5.46 -26.68 7.33
N THR A 167 6.04 -26.88 8.51
CA THR A 167 6.32 -28.23 8.98
C THR A 167 5.00 -28.87 9.39
N PHE A 168 4.46 -29.75 8.53
CA PHE A 168 3.42 -30.67 8.95
C PHE A 168 3.88 -31.42 10.21
N PRO A 169 2.99 -31.65 11.20
CA PRO A 169 3.35 -32.38 12.40
C PRO A 169 3.61 -33.84 12.04
N GLY A 170 4.86 -34.15 11.73
CA GLY A 170 5.32 -35.46 11.28
C GLY A 170 6.52 -35.29 10.35
N GLY A 171 7.71 -35.63 10.86
CA GLY A 171 9.01 -35.34 10.24
C GLY A 171 9.22 -35.83 8.80
N PRO A 172 10.40 -35.55 8.21
CA PRO A 172 10.62 -35.70 6.78
C PRO A 172 10.53 -37.17 6.32
N LEU A 173 9.71 -37.42 5.29
CA LEU A 173 9.71 -38.69 4.56
C LEU A 173 11.04 -38.84 3.84
N ARG A 174 11.83 -39.84 4.25
CA ARG A 174 12.98 -40.33 3.51
C ARG A 174 12.49 -40.93 2.18
N LEU A 175 12.99 -40.41 1.07
CA LEU A 175 12.96 -41.12 -0.21
C LEU A 175 14.31 -41.82 -0.39
N ALA A 176 14.22 -43.10 -0.73
CA ALA A 176 15.33 -43.92 -1.22
C ALA A 176 15.96 -43.31 -2.49
#